data_AF-A0AAN6QMP7-F1
#
_entry.id   AF-A0AAN6QMP7-F1
#
_cell.length_a   1.000
_cell.length_b   1.000
_cell.length_c   1.000
_cell.angle_alpha   90.00
_cell.angle_beta   90.00
_cell.angle_gamma   90.00
#
_symmetry.space_group_name_H-M   'P 1'
#
loop_
_entity.id
_entity.type
_entity.pdbx_description
1 polymer ?
#
loop_
_entity_poly.entity_id
_entity_poly.type
_entity_poly.pdbx_seq_one_letter_code
_entity_poly.pdbx_strand_id
1 'polypeptide(L)'
;MVRNIVAIGLSLLSTAGVFLGGAAAQMPTANGTRFTIDGKTGYFAGTNSYWISFLTNNRDVDLVLDHISSSGLRILRVWGFNDVNRRPSSGTVWFQLLSSSGSQINTGADGLQRLDYVVQSAEKRGVKLIINFVNNWNDYGGMQAYVSAFGGSKESWYTNTRAQDQYKKYIAAVVSRYVNSPAVFAWELANEPRCKGCNTDVIFKWATDISAYIRSLDPKHMITLGDEGFGLPGQTTYPYQYGEGTDFVKNLRIKNLDFGTFHMYPSSWGVPNSFGPGWIRDHAAACKAAGKPCLLEEYGVTSDQCNVERTWQAASREQAANGMGGDLFWQWGDQLSTGQTHNDGNTIYYGSSTATCLVTDHVRAINAM
;
A
#
# COMPACT_ATOMS: atom_id res chain seq x y z
N MET A 1 52.99 -14.87 -68.64
CA MET A 1 53.08 -14.82 -67.17
C MET A 1 52.46 -13.51 -66.71
N VAL A 2 51.36 -13.61 -65.94
CA VAL A 2 50.72 -12.62 -65.06
C VAL A 2 50.18 -11.30 -65.66
N ARG A 3 48.88 -11.08 -65.43
CA ARG A 3 48.18 -9.86 -64.92
C ARG A 3 46.78 -9.78 -65.53
N ASN A 4 45.69 -9.43 -64.88
CA ASN A 4 45.30 -9.18 -63.49
C ASN A 4 43.76 -9.12 -63.56
N ILE A 5 43.03 -9.92 -62.78
CA ILE A 5 41.57 -9.79 -62.65
C ILE A 5 41.29 -8.97 -61.39
N VAL A 6 40.56 -7.87 -61.56
CA VAL A 6 40.07 -7.01 -60.49
C VAL A 6 38.81 -7.65 -59.90
N ALA A 7 38.83 -7.96 -58.60
CA ALA A 7 37.65 -8.39 -57.85
C ALA A 7 37.10 -7.20 -57.05
N ILE A 8 35.83 -6.84 -57.32
CA ILE A 8 35.07 -5.82 -56.61
C ILE A 8 34.48 -6.48 -55.35
N GLY A 9 34.93 -6.06 -54.17
CA GLY A 9 34.42 -6.54 -52.87
C GLY A 9 33.13 -5.82 -52.47
N LEU A 10 32.03 -6.56 -52.37
CA LEU A 10 30.73 -6.06 -51.92
C LEU A 10 30.59 -6.18 -50.39
N SER A 11 31.13 -5.22 -49.66
CA SER A 11 30.37 -4.31 -48.79
C SER A 11 29.08 -4.69 -48.02
N LEU A 12 28.81 -5.92 -47.56
CA LEU A 12 27.61 -6.20 -46.74
C LEU A 12 27.72 -5.62 -45.31
N LEU A 13 27.15 -4.42 -45.09
CA LEU A 13 26.89 -3.87 -43.76
C LEU A 13 25.68 -4.60 -43.14
N SER A 14 25.94 -5.50 -42.18
CA SER A 14 24.91 -6.04 -41.30
C SER A 14 24.54 -4.99 -40.24
N THR A 15 23.40 -4.32 -40.39
CA THR A 15 22.79 -3.56 -39.30
C THR A 15 22.24 -4.53 -38.26
N ALA A 16 23.08 -4.85 -37.25
CA ALA A 16 22.60 -5.48 -36.02
C ALA A 16 21.71 -4.45 -35.30
N GLY A 17 20.40 -4.61 -35.45
CA GLY A 17 19.43 -3.88 -34.63
C GLY A 17 19.67 -4.23 -33.17
N VAL A 18 20.13 -3.26 -32.39
CA VAL A 18 20.09 -3.35 -30.93
C VAL A 18 18.62 -3.30 -30.54
N PHE A 19 18.00 -4.47 -30.40
CA PHE A 19 16.80 -4.58 -29.58
C PHE A 19 17.25 -4.26 -28.15
N LEU A 20 17.00 -3.02 -27.72
CA LEU A 20 16.90 -2.70 -26.30
C LEU A 20 15.68 -3.47 -25.78
N GLY A 21 15.88 -4.75 -25.47
CA GLY A 21 14.93 -5.51 -24.68
C GLY A 21 14.81 -4.77 -23.35
N GLY A 22 13.70 -4.08 -23.14
CA GLY A 22 13.37 -3.50 -21.84
C GLY A 22 13.50 -4.61 -20.81
N ALA A 23 14.35 -4.41 -19.80
CA ALA A 23 14.48 -5.36 -18.71
C ALA A 23 13.07 -5.68 -18.19
N ALA A 24 12.72 -6.96 -18.08
CA ALA A 24 11.43 -7.37 -17.55
C ALA A 24 11.21 -6.69 -16.19
N ALA A 25 10.05 -6.07 -15.99
CA ALA A 25 9.71 -5.40 -14.75
C ALA A 25 9.91 -6.37 -13.57
N GLN A 26 10.64 -5.93 -12.55
CA GLN A 26 11.05 -6.79 -11.44
C GLN A 26 10.04 -6.66 -10.30
N MET A 27 9.81 -7.78 -9.60
CA MET A 27 8.99 -7.77 -8.39
C MET A 27 9.65 -6.86 -7.34
N PRO A 28 8.91 -5.94 -6.70
CA PRO A 28 9.41 -5.19 -5.57
C PRO A 28 9.83 -6.12 -4.41
N THR A 29 10.94 -5.80 -3.74
CA THR A 29 11.45 -6.61 -2.63
C THR A 29 11.98 -5.75 -1.48
N ALA A 30 12.05 -6.33 -0.29
CA ALA A 30 12.82 -5.79 0.82
C ALA A 30 14.29 -6.26 0.69
N ASN A 31 15.23 -5.34 0.87
CA ASN A 31 16.67 -5.59 0.88
C ASN A 31 17.27 -4.95 2.13
N GLY A 32 17.47 -5.77 3.17
CA GLY A 32 17.78 -5.28 4.52
C GLY A 32 16.67 -4.35 5.01
N THR A 33 17.03 -3.12 5.36
CA THR A 33 16.09 -2.09 5.85
C THR A 33 15.60 -1.14 4.75
N ARG A 34 15.77 -1.48 3.47
CA ARG A 34 15.34 -0.68 2.32
C ARG A 34 14.47 -1.48 1.36
N PHE A 35 13.80 -0.79 0.44
CA PHE A 35 13.08 -1.44 -0.66
C PHE A 35 13.91 -1.42 -1.94
N THR A 36 13.66 -2.39 -2.80
CA THR A 36 14.14 -2.41 -4.19
C THR A 36 12.93 -2.40 -5.12
N ILE A 37 12.82 -1.35 -5.93
CA ILE A 37 11.77 -1.19 -6.95
C ILE A 37 12.45 -1.05 -8.31
N ASP A 38 12.11 -1.95 -9.25
CA ASP A 38 12.63 -1.95 -10.63
C ASP A 38 14.17 -1.82 -10.68
N GLY A 39 14.86 -2.60 -9.84
CA GLY A 39 16.33 -2.65 -9.75
C GLY A 39 16.99 -1.51 -8.97
N LYS A 40 16.23 -0.54 -8.44
CA LYS A 40 16.77 0.54 -7.61
C LYS A 40 16.49 0.26 -6.14
N THR A 41 17.55 0.13 -5.34
CA THR A 41 17.43 0.03 -3.88
C THR A 41 17.53 1.41 -3.25
N GLY A 42 16.53 1.81 -2.45
CA GLY A 42 16.51 3.16 -1.90
C GLY A 42 15.29 3.48 -1.05
N TYR A 43 15.08 4.78 -0.88
CA TYR A 43 13.91 5.36 -0.23
C TYR A 43 12.89 5.77 -1.29
N PHE A 44 11.60 5.50 -1.05
CA PHE A 44 10.54 5.79 -2.03
C PHE A 44 9.40 6.59 -1.40
N ALA A 45 8.98 7.65 -2.09
CA ALA A 45 7.73 8.32 -1.81
C ALA A 45 6.56 7.64 -2.53
N GLY A 46 5.41 7.65 -1.88
CA GLY A 46 4.15 7.19 -2.42
C GLY A 46 2.96 8.01 -1.92
N THR A 47 1.76 7.50 -2.13
CA THR A 47 0.51 8.11 -1.66
C THR A 47 -0.58 7.06 -1.48
N ASN A 48 -1.69 7.47 -0.86
CA ASN A 48 -2.91 6.68 -0.73
C ASN A 48 -3.97 7.18 -1.71
N SER A 49 -4.70 6.26 -2.34
CA SER A 49 -5.91 6.57 -3.11
C SER A 49 -6.90 5.42 -2.94
N TYR A 50 -7.72 5.50 -1.90
CA TYR A 50 -8.70 4.44 -1.64
C TYR A 50 -9.76 4.31 -2.73
N TRP A 51 -10.09 5.45 -3.31
CA TRP A 51 -11.20 5.60 -4.24
C TRP A 51 -10.87 5.12 -5.65
N ILE A 52 -9.58 5.01 -6.04
CA ILE A 52 -9.20 4.62 -7.41
C ILE A 52 -9.70 3.22 -7.78
N SER A 53 -9.75 2.29 -6.81
CA SER A 53 -10.27 0.93 -6.99
C SER A 53 -11.75 0.89 -7.38
N PHE A 54 -12.49 1.96 -7.16
CA PHE A 54 -13.94 2.01 -7.35
C PHE A 54 -14.37 2.89 -8.52
N LEU A 55 -13.42 3.53 -9.21
CA LEU A 55 -13.72 4.29 -10.42
C LEU A 55 -14.21 3.35 -11.51
N THR A 56 -15.28 3.73 -12.21
CA THR A 56 -15.86 2.95 -13.32
C THR A 56 -15.39 3.42 -14.70
N ASN A 57 -14.78 4.60 -14.79
CA ASN A 57 -14.19 5.13 -16.00
C ASN A 57 -12.68 4.84 -16.05
N ASN A 58 -12.27 4.04 -17.03
CA ASN A 58 -10.88 3.67 -17.24
C ASN A 58 -9.96 4.87 -17.50
N ARG A 59 -10.46 5.93 -18.17
CA ARG A 59 -9.67 7.14 -18.41
C ARG A 59 -9.33 7.90 -17.13
N ASP A 60 -10.22 7.86 -16.14
CA ASP A 60 -9.98 8.50 -14.84
C ASP A 60 -8.90 7.73 -14.05
N VAL A 61 -8.92 6.39 -14.10
CA VAL A 61 -7.86 5.56 -13.50
C VAL A 61 -6.49 5.86 -14.16
N ASP A 62 -6.47 5.93 -15.49
CA ASP A 62 -5.27 6.24 -16.26
C ASP A 62 -4.72 7.63 -15.94
N LEU A 63 -5.58 8.65 -15.88
CA LEU A 63 -5.23 10.02 -15.55
C LEU A 63 -4.57 10.12 -14.16
N VAL A 64 -5.18 9.49 -13.15
CA VAL A 64 -4.66 9.52 -11.79
C VAL A 64 -3.29 8.87 -11.71
N LEU A 65 -3.10 7.71 -12.34
CA LEU A 65 -1.82 7.04 -12.35
C LEU A 65 -0.76 7.77 -13.20
N ASP A 66 -1.16 8.48 -14.26
CA ASP A 66 -0.27 9.37 -15.01
C ASP A 66 0.24 10.52 -14.14
N HIS A 67 -0.65 11.17 -13.37
CA HIS A 67 -0.27 12.24 -12.45
C HIS A 67 0.62 11.75 -11.31
N ILE A 68 0.31 10.60 -10.70
CA ILE A 68 1.14 9.97 -9.66
C ILE A 68 2.53 9.64 -10.21
N SER A 69 2.61 8.95 -11.35
CA SER A 69 3.87 8.52 -11.95
C SER A 69 4.73 9.73 -12.39
N SER A 70 4.12 10.72 -13.05
CA SER A 70 4.82 11.96 -13.45
C SER A 70 5.26 12.84 -12.29
N SER A 71 4.62 12.73 -11.12
CA SER A 71 5.06 13.36 -9.88
C SER A 71 6.26 12.66 -9.23
N GLY A 72 6.70 11.52 -9.78
CA GLY A 72 7.84 10.74 -9.28
C GLY A 72 7.51 9.83 -8.09
N LEU A 73 6.23 9.71 -7.72
CA LEU A 73 5.76 8.76 -6.71
C LEU A 73 5.79 7.34 -7.29
N ARG A 74 6.24 6.37 -6.49
CA ARG A 74 6.46 4.98 -6.94
C ARG A 74 5.52 3.96 -6.31
N ILE A 75 4.98 4.27 -5.15
CA ILE A 75 4.10 3.37 -4.40
C ILE A 75 2.72 4.03 -4.29
N LEU A 76 1.67 3.28 -4.58
CA LEU A 76 0.28 3.70 -4.39
C LEU A 76 -0.45 2.66 -3.55
N ARG A 77 -1.01 3.06 -2.41
CA ARG A 77 -1.85 2.20 -1.60
C ARG A 77 -3.32 2.34 -2.00
N VAL A 78 -3.97 1.21 -2.29
CA VAL A 78 -5.33 1.11 -2.83
C VAL A 78 -6.17 0.08 -2.09
N TRP A 79 -7.50 0.26 -2.11
CA TRP A 79 -8.39 -0.57 -1.32
C TRP A 79 -8.68 -1.81 -2.15
N GLY A 80 -8.19 -2.95 -1.67
CA GLY A 80 -8.44 -4.25 -2.27
C GLY A 80 -9.77 -4.87 -1.83
N PHE A 81 -10.58 -4.14 -1.06
CA PHE A 81 -11.87 -4.56 -0.52
C PHE A 81 -12.99 -3.57 -0.84
N ASN A 82 -14.22 -4.08 -0.90
CA ASN A 82 -15.46 -3.32 -0.91
C ASN A 82 -16.58 -4.29 -0.51
N ASP A 83 -16.81 -4.36 0.80
CA ASP A 83 -17.69 -5.33 1.45
C ASP A 83 -19.08 -4.76 1.67
N VAL A 84 -20.11 -5.55 1.36
CA VAL A 84 -21.51 -5.18 1.55
C VAL A 84 -22.30 -6.32 2.20
N ASN A 85 -23.35 -6.02 2.96
CA ASN A 85 -24.30 -7.03 3.43
C ASN A 85 -25.59 -7.11 2.58
N ARG A 86 -25.76 -6.16 1.65
CA ARG A 86 -26.82 -6.14 0.66
C ARG A 86 -26.24 -5.68 -0.67
N ARG A 87 -26.63 -6.35 -1.76
CA ARG A 87 -26.21 -5.94 -3.11
C ARG A 87 -26.67 -4.49 -3.36
N PRO A 88 -25.76 -3.57 -3.77
CA PRO A 88 -26.13 -2.19 -4.04
C PRO A 88 -26.96 -2.09 -5.33
N SER A 89 -27.39 -0.87 -5.67
CA SER A 89 -28.04 -0.59 -6.95
C SER A 89 -27.11 -0.92 -8.13
N SER A 90 -27.70 -1.32 -9.26
CA SER A 90 -26.97 -1.65 -10.48
C SER A 90 -26.02 -0.51 -10.88
N GLY A 91 -24.78 -0.88 -11.25
CA GLY A 91 -23.73 0.08 -11.61
C GLY A 91 -22.89 0.58 -10.43
N THR A 92 -23.25 0.26 -9.19
CA THR A 92 -22.43 0.57 -8.01
C THR A 92 -21.39 -0.53 -7.80
N VAL A 93 -20.13 -0.14 -7.61
CA VAL A 93 -19.03 -1.08 -7.38
C VAL A 93 -19.17 -1.77 -6.02
N TRP A 94 -19.05 -3.10 -6.00
CA TRP A 94 -18.93 -3.91 -4.78
C TRP A 94 -18.09 -5.15 -5.09
N PHE A 95 -17.21 -5.56 -4.18
CA PHE A 95 -16.30 -6.69 -4.40
C PHE A 95 -16.78 -7.96 -3.71
N GLN A 96 -17.43 -7.82 -2.55
CA GLN A 96 -17.90 -8.98 -1.80
C GLN A 96 -19.20 -8.69 -1.06
N LEU A 97 -20.15 -9.61 -1.19
CA LEU A 97 -21.41 -9.65 -0.45
C LEU A 97 -21.25 -10.68 0.68
N LEU A 98 -21.34 -10.22 1.92
CA LEU A 98 -21.24 -11.03 3.13
C LEU A 98 -22.63 -11.37 3.65
N SER A 99 -22.94 -12.67 3.71
CA SER A 99 -24.23 -13.20 4.17
C SER A 99 -24.06 -14.50 4.96
N SER A 100 -24.90 -14.67 5.97
CA SER A 100 -24.95 -15.89 6.79
C SER A 100 -25.36 -17.14 6.01
N SER A 101 -26.09 -16.98 4.89
CA SER A 101 -26.62 -18.07 4.06
C SER A 101 -25.86 -18.31 2.75
N GLY A 102 -24.77 -17.56 2.51
CA GLY A 102 -23.96 -17.71 1.31
C GLY A 102 -23.39 -16.37 0.84
N SER A 103 -22.09 -16.18 1.06
CA SER A 103 -21.39 -14.98 0.59
C SER A 103 -21.00 -15.11 -0.88
N GLN A 104 -20.87 -13.97 -1.58
CA GLN A 104 -20.53 -13.92 -3.01
C GLN A 104 -19.37 -12.96 -3.23
N ILE A 105 -18.40 -13.36 -4.05
CA ILE A 105 -17.31 -12.49 -4.51
C ILE A 105 -17.66 -12.06 -5.94
N ASN A 106 -17.73 -10.75 -6.18
CA ASN A 106 -18.07 -10.20 -7.48
C ASN A 106 -16.85 -10.12 -8.39
N THR A 107 -16.76 -11.02 -9.37
CA THR A 107 -15.72 -11.00 -10.42
C THR A 107 -16.17 -10.31 -11.71
N GLY A 108 -17.34 -9.67 -11.69
CA GLY A 108 -17.93 -8.96 -12.82
C GLY A 108 -17.39 -7.54 -13.03
N ALA A 109 -18.01 -6.82 -13.98
CA ALA A 109 -17.60 -5.49 -14.43
C ALA A 109 -17.73 -4.40 -13.35
N ASP A 110 -18.69 -4.54 -12.43
CA ASP A 110 -18.88 -3.71 -11.24
C ASP A 110 -18.24 -4.32 -9.97
N GLY A 111 -17.35 -5.30 -10.16
CA GLY A 111 -16.62 -5.99 -9.10
C GLY A 111 -15.11 -5.90 -9.28
N LEU A 112 -14.42 -7.01 -9.05
CA LEU A 112 -12.96 -7.09 -9.11
C LEU A 112 -12.35 -6.72 -10.47
N GLN A 113 -13.13 -6.67 -11.57
CA GLN A 113 -12.64 -6.12 -12.84
C GLN A 113 -12.24 -4.64 -12.75
N ARG A 114 -12.78 -3.89 -11.77
CA ARG A 114 -12.33 -2.51 -11.52
C ARG A 114 -10.91 -2.50 -10.96
N LEU A 115 -10.62 -3.40 -10.02
CA LEU A 115 -9.26 -3.58 -9.49
C LEU A 115 -8.31 -4.15 -10.54
N ASP A 116 -8.76 -5.05 -11.42
CA ASP A 116 -7.94 -5.53 -12.55
C ASP A 116 -7.41 -4.37 -13.40
N TYR A 117 -8.28 -3.40 -13.69
CA TYR A 117 -7.89 -2.27 -14.52
C TYR A 117 -6.89 -1.35 -13.80
N VAL A 118 -7.03 -1.15 -12.48
CA VAL A 118 -6.04 -0.42 -11.68
C VAL A 118 -4.68 -1.10 -11.74
N VAL A 119 -4.63 -2.42 -11.55
CA VAL A 119 -3.37 -3.20 -11.65
C VAL A 119 -2.76 -3.09 -13.05
N GLN A 120 -3.54 -3.30 -14.10
CA GLN A 120 -3.07 -3.17 -15.49
C GLN A 120 -2.55 -1.75 -15.78
N SER A 121 -3.23 -0.72 -15.29
CA SER A 121 -2.84 0.67 -15.51
C SER A 121 -1.55 1.02 -14.75
N ALA A 122 -1.39 0.48 -13.53
CA ALA A 122 -0.17 0.63 -12.73
C ALA A 122 1.04 -0.05 -13.37
N GLU A 123 0.87 -1.25 -13.94
CA GLU A 123 1.93 -1.94 -14.72
C GLU A 123 2.49 -1.08 -15.84
N LYS A 124 1.62 -0.43 -16.62
CA LYS A 124 2.02 0.43 -17.75
C LYS A 124 2.77 1.68 -17.32
N ARG A 125 2.60 2.11 -16.05
CA ARG A 125 3.11 3.38 -15.52
C ARG A 125 4.22 3.23 -14.51
N GLY A 126 4.64 1.99 -14.22
CA GLY A 126 5.69 1.70 -13.26
C GLY A 126 5.33 2.12 -11.83
N VAL A 127 4.05 2.05 -11.47
CA VAL A 127 3.55 2.30 -10.11
C VAL A 127 3.35 0.95 -9.42
N LYS A 128 3.76 0.85 -8.15
CA LYS A 128 3.67 -0.37 -7.35
C LYS A 128 2.57 -0.24 -6.30
N LEU A 129 1.70 -1.24 -6.21
CA LEU A 129 0.45 -1.20 -5.45
C LEU A 129 0.58 -1.92 -4.11
N ILE A 130 0.22 -1.24 -3.03
CA ILE A 130 -0.13 -1.91 -1.77
C ILE A 130 -1.64 -2.16 -1.81
N ILE A 131 -2.05 -3.41 -1.65
CA ILE A 131 -3.44 -3.85 -1.78
C ILE A 131 -3.86 -4.53 -0.48
N ASN A 132 -4.79 -3.89 0.25
CA ASN A 132 -5.29 -4.42 1.51
C ASN A 132 -6.61 -5.18 1.38
N PHE A 133 -6.84 -6.18 2.25
CA PHE A 133 -7.94 -7.14 2.03
C PHE A 133 -9.20 -6.90 2.85
N VAL A 134 -9.15 -6.07 3.90
CA VAL A 134 -10.31 -5.74 4.74
C VAL A 134 -10.03 -4.44 5.50
N ASN A 135 -11.10 -3.71 5.86
CA ASN A 135 -11.01 -2.55 6.74
C ASN A 135 -11.23 -2.94 8.20
N ASN A 136 -10.45 -2.39 9.13
CA ASN A 136 -10.88 -2.33 10.53
C ASN A 136 -12.13 -1.45 10.69
N TRP A 137 -12.18 -0.31 10.01
CA TRP A 137 -13.32 0.63 10.08
C TRP A 137 -14.53 0.14 9.26
N ASN A 138 -15.63 0.88 9.34
CA ASN A 138 -16.89 0.49 8.70
C ASN A 138 -17.00 1.00 7.26
N ASP A 139 -16.11 1.89 6.83
CA ASP A 139 -16.08 2.39 5.46
C ASP A 139 -15.83 1.24 4.49
N TYR A 140 -16.72 1.13 3.50
CA TYR A 140 -16.76 0.00 2.57
C TYR A 140 -16.92 -1.36 3.26
N GLY A 141 -17.66 -1.38 4.38
CA GLY A 141 -18.09 -2.56 5.11
C GLY A 141 -17.14 -2.96 6.23
N GLY A 142 -15.93 -3.39 5.85
CA GLY A 142 -14.89 -3.82 6.80
C GLY A 142 -15.27 -4.99 7.70
N MET A 143 -14.54 -5.16 8.80
CA MET A 143 -14.78 -6.21 9.79
C MET A 143 -16.22 -6.19 10.33
N GLN A 144 -16.86 -5.03 10.40
CA GLN A 144 -18.25 -4.91 10.83
C GLN A 144 -19.22 -5.62 9.87
N ALA A 145 -18.98 -5.59 8.55
CA ALA A 145 -19.81 -6.32 7.59
C ALA A 145 -19.69 -7.85 7.77
N TYR A 146 -18.50 -8.34 8.17
CA TYR A 146 -18.34 -9.75 8.56
C TYR A 146 -19.08 -10.07 9.85
N VAL A 147 -19.01 -9.21 10.88
CA VAL A 147 -19.75 -9.38 12.14
C VAL A 147 -21.26 -9.42 11.89
N SER A 148 -21.78 -8.55 11.02
CA SER A 148 -23.19 -8.54 10.63
C SER A 148 -23.63 -9.84 9.95
N ALA A 149 -22.75 -10.51 9.21
CA ALA A 149 -23.05 -11.77 8.53
C ALA A 149 -22.83 -13.02 9.41
N PHE A 150 -21.82 -13.00 10.29
CA PHE A 150 -21.32 -14.20 10.98
C PHE A 150 -21.41 -14.14 12.50
N GLY A 151 -21.91 -13.03 13.06
CA GLY A 151 -22.05 -12.81 14.50
C GLY A 151 -20.73 -12.48 15.21
N GLY A 152 -20.82 -12.24 16.52
CA GLY A 152 -19.69 -11.87 17.37
C GLY A 152 -19.54 -10.35 17.52
N SER A 153 -18.30 -9.90 17.75
CA SER A 153 -17.90 -8.50 17.81
C SER A 153 -16.69 -8.29 16.90
N LYS A 154 -16.25 -7.03 16.73
CA LYS A 154 -15.01 -6.74 15.99
C LYS A 154 -13.79 -7.42 16.63
N GLU A 155 -13.73 -7.48 17.95
CA GLU A 155 -12.63 -8.12 18.69
C GLU A 155 -12.64 -9.65 18.51
N SER A 156 -13.82 -10.27 18.46
CA SER A 156 -13.92 -11.72 18.20
C SER A 156 -13.87 -12.08 16.71
N TRP A 157 -13.87 -11.11 15.79
CA TRP A 157 -13.72 -11.34 14.36
C TRP A 157 -12.45 -12.13 14.02
N TYR A 158 -11.34 -11.82 14.70
CA TYR A 158 -10.03 -12.46 14.47
C TYR A 158 -10.04 -13.98 14.73
N THR A 159 -10.95 -14.46 15.58
CA THR A 159 -11.08 -15.88 15.93
C THR A 159 -12.41 -16.50 15.50
N ASN A 160 -13.29 -15.73 14.84
CA ASN A 160 -14.55 -16.24 14.29
C ASN A 160 -14.27 -17.07 13.04
N THR A 161 -14.40 -18.40 13.16
CA THR A 161 -14.12 -19.35 12.07
C THR A 161 -14.84 -19.01 10.77
N ARG A 162 -16.13 -18.68 10.81
CA ARG A 162 -16.92 -18.39 9.59
C ARG A 162 -16.45 -17.10 8.92
N ALA A 163 -16.11 -16.08 9.71
CA ALA A 163 -15.57 -14.84 9.19
C ALA A 163 -14.19 -15.04 8.56
N GLN A 164 -13.29 -15.74 9.26
CA GLN A 164 -11.93 -16.01 8.77
C GLN A 164 -11.92 -16.93 7.54
N ASP A 165 -12.80 -17.92 7.46
CA ASP A 165 -12.95 -18.77 6.28
C ASP A 165 -13.38 -17.96 5.05
N GLN A 166 -14.35 -17.05 5.21
CA GLN A 166 -14.78 -16.20 4.11
C GLN A 166 -13.71 -15.17 3.74
N TYR A 167 -13.03 -14.59 4.72
CA TYR A 167 -11.92 -13.66 4.49
C TYR A 167 -10.76 -14.32 3.73
N LYS A 168 -10.36 -15.55 4.11
CA LYS A 168 -9.36 -16.33 3.36
C LYS A 168 -9.80 -16.63 1.93
N LYS A 169 -11.09 -16.93 1.70
CA LYS A 169 -11.62 -17.07 0.32
C LYS A 169 -11.50 -15.77 -0.48
N TYR A 170 -11.75 -14.62 0.16
CA TYR A 170 -11.59 -13.32 -0.48
C TYR A 170 -10.13 -13.02 -0.83
N ILE A 171 -9.20 -13.23 0.12
CA ILE A 171 -7.76 -13.13 -0.12
C ILE A 171 -7.36 -13.99 -1.34
N ALA A 172 -7.76 -15.27 -1.37
CA ALA A 172 -7.41 -16.15 -2.49
C ALA A 172 -7.99 -15.65 -3.82
N ALA A 173 -9.22 -15.12 -3.81
CA ALA A 173 -9.85 -14.56 -5.00
C ALA A 173 -9.15 -13.31 -5.54
N VAL A 174 -8.52 -12.49 -4.68
CA VAL A 174 -7.74 -11.31 -5.08
C VAL A 174 -6.31 -11.69 -5.47
N VAL A 175 -5.58 -12.41 -4.59
CA VAL A 175 -4.17 -12.77 -4.79
C VAL A 175 -3.96 -13.58 -6.07
N SER A 176 -4.84 -14.55 -6.35
CA SER A 176 -4.73 -15.40 -7.55
C SER A 176 -4.81 -14.62 -8.87
N ARG A 177 -5.36 -13.40 -8.87
CA ARG A 177 -5.46 -12.54 -10.06
C ARG A 177 -4.12 -11.89 -10.40
N TYR A 178 -3.33 -11.54 -9.39
CA TYR A 178 -2.16 -10.66 -9.56
C TYR A 178 -0.83 -11.28 -9.07
N VAL A 179 -0.81 -12.58 -8.74
CA VAL A 179 0.40 -13.34 -8.30
C VAL A 179 1.61 -13.25 -9.26
N ASN A 180 1.39 -12.86 -10.51
CA ASN A 180 2.43 -12.68 -11.53
C ASN A 180 2.63 -11.21 -11.93
N SER A 181 1.87 -10.27 -11.35
CA SER A 181 1.94 -8.86 -11.73
C SER A 181 3.11 -8.15 -11.03
N PRO A 182 4.07 -7.57 -11.77
CA PRO A 182 5.14 -6.79 -11.18
C PRO A 182 4.69 -5.42 -10.65
N ALA A 183 3.41 -5.09 -10.77
CA ALA A 183 2.82 -3.90 -10.18
C ALA A 183 2.36 -4.10 -8.74
N VAL A 184 2.37 -5.30 -8.16
CA VAL A 184 2.07 -5.47 -6.74
C VAL A 184 3.35 -5.18 -5.92
N PHE A 185 3.29 -4.15 -5.06
CA PHE A 185 4.32 -3.88 -4.06
C PHE A 185 4.22 -4.88 -2.91
N ALA A 186 3.03 -4.95 -2.30
CA ALA A 186 2.77 -5.81 -1.17
C ALA A 186 1.30 -6.17 -1.02
N TRP A 187 1.06 -7.36 -0.47
CA TRP A 187 -0.21 -7.75 0.08
C TRP A 187 -0.31 -7.25 1.52
N GLU A 188 -1.35 -6.48 1.81
CA GLU A 188 -1.59 -5.94 3.15
C GLU A 188 -2.77 -6.66 3.80
N LEU A 189 -2.57 -7.18 5.01
CA LEU A 189 -3.57 -7.97 5.70
C LEU A 189 -4.87 -7.16 5.91
N ALA A 190 -4.78 -6.00 6.55
CA ALA A 190 -5.94 -5.14 6.77
C ALA A 190 -5.53 -3.66 6.85
N ASN A 191 -6.47 -2.76 6.54
CA ASN A 191 -6.34 -1.36 6.94
C ASN A 191 -6.53 -1.22 8.46
N GLU A 192 -5.49 -0.75 9.15
CA GLU A 192 -5.50 -0.36 10.56
C GLU A 192 -6.12 -1.42 11.51
N PRO A 193 -5.71 -2.71 11.48
CA PRO A 193 -6.28 -3.74 12.33
C PRO A 193 -6.07 -3.40 13.82
N ARG A 194 -7.19 -3.28 14.55
CA ARG A 194 -7.20 -3.11 16.02
C ARG A 194 -8.04 -4.20 16.68
N CYS A 195 -7.66 -4.57 17.90
CA CYS A 195 -8.43 -5.43 18.79
C CYS A 195 -8.48 -4.73 20.16
N LYS A 196 -9.42 -3.80 20.30
CA LYS A 196 -9.46 -2.88 21.44
C LYS A 196 -9.64 -3.64 22.77
N GLY A 197 -8.70 -3.42 23.70
CA GLY A 197 -8.68 -4.10 25.00
C GLY A 197 -8.28 -5.57 24.96
N CYS A 198 -7.95 -6.12 23.79
CA CYS A 198 -7.48 -7.49 23.66
C CYS A 198 -6.03 -7.64 24.11
N ASN A 199 -5.64 -8.87 24.45
CA ASN A 199 -4.23 -9.22 24.51
C ASN A 199 -3.60 -9.10 23.11
N THR A 200 -2.38 -8.56 23.01
CA THR A 200 -1.67 -8.37 21.74
C THR A 200 -1.37 -9.67 20.99
N ASP A 201 -1.45 -10.82 21.68
CA ASP A 201 -1.42 -12.16 21.08
C ASP A 201 -2.53 -12.40 20.06
N VAL A 202 -3.68 -11.74 20.16
CA VAL A 202 -4.80 -11.96 19.24
C VAL A 202 -4.41 -11.56 17.82
N ILE A 203 -3.94 -10.33 17.64
CA ILE A 203 -3.48 -9.84 16.34
C ILE A 203 -2.19 -10.56 15.92
N PHE A 204 -1.24 -10.78 16.83
CA PHE A 204 0.00 -11.47 16.48
C PHE A 204 -0.24 -12.87 15.91
N LYS A 205 -1.11 -13.68 16.52
CA LYS A 205 -1.45 -15.03 16.05
C LYS A 205 -2.21 -14.97 14.72
N TRP A 206 -3.23 -14.11 14.65
CA TRP A 206 -3.99 -13.91 13.41
C TRP A 206 -3.10 -13.48 12.25
N ALA A 207 -2.24 -12.49 12.44
CA ALA A 207 -1.33 -12.00 11.42
C ALA A 207 -0.29 -13.06 11.02
N THR A 208 0.18 -13.88 11.96
CA THR A 208 1.05 -15.04 11.68
C THR A 208 0.36 -16.04 10.75
N ASP A 209 -0.89 -16.39 11.04
CA ASP A 209 -1.65 -17.37 10.26
C ASP A 209 -2.04 -16.84 8.87
N ILE A 210 -2.52 -15.59 8.78
CA ILE A 210 -2.94 -15.00 7.51
C ILE A 210 -1.75 -14.70 6.61
N SER A 211 -0.64 -14.18 7.13
CA SER A 211 0.56 -13.97 6.31
C SER A 211 1.16 -15.29 5.81
N ALA A 212 1.13 -16.36 6.62
CA ALA A 212 1.50 -17.70 6.16
C ALA A 212 0.56 -18.23 5.06
N TYR A 213 -0.74 -17.98 5.20
CA TYR A 213 -1.71 -18.33 4.17
C TYR A 213 -1.45 -17.58 2.85
N ILE A 214 -1.27 -16.26 2.89
CA ILE A 214 -0.93 -15.46 1.69
C ILE A 214 0.38 -15.95 1.08
N ARG A 215 1.42 -16.20 1.89
CA ARG A 215 2.71 -16.74 1.40
C ARG A 215 2.55 -18.09 0.71
N SER A 216 1.58 -18.92 1.11
CA SER A 216 1.29 -20.19 0.43
C SER A 216 0.62 -20.02 -0.95
N LEU A 217 -0.08 -18.91 -1.16
CA LEU A 217 -0.69 -18.54 -2.45
C LEU A 217 0.30 -17.80 -3.35
N ASP A 218 1.19 -17.01 -2.74
CA ASP A 218 2.13 -16.12 -3.41
C ASP A 218 3.51 -16.12 -2.73
N PRO A 219 4.48 -16.88 -3.28
CA PRO A 219 5.83 -16.94 -2.74
C PRO A 219 6.72 -15.74 -3.14
N LYS A 220 6.20 -14.77 -3.91
CA LYS A 220 7.02 -13.74 -4.58
C LYS A 220 6.86 -12.34 -3.99
N HIS A 221 5.63 -11.89 -3.77
CA HIS A 221 5.38 -10.52 -3.34
C HIS A 221 5.64 -10.32 -1.85
N MET A 222 5.93 -9.08 -1.46
CA MET A 222 6.01 -8.74 -0.04
C MET A 222 4.63 -8.82 0.61
N ILE A 223 4.61 -8.99 1.92
CA ILE A 223 3.41 -9.02 2.75
C ILE A 223 3.63 -8.10 3.95
N THR A 224 2.64 -7.29 4.31
CA THR A 224 2.66 -6.41 5.48
C THR A 224 1.34 -6.46 6.25
N LEU A 225 1.34 -5.94 7.48
CA LEU A 225 0.17 -5.97 8.36
C LEU A 225 -0.84 -4.86 8.02
N GLY A 226 -0.37 -3.63 7.80
CA GLY A 226 -1.21 -2.44 7.60
C GLY A 226 -1.67 -1.78 8.90
N ASP A 227 -0.99 -2.08 10.02
CA ASP A 227 -1.28 -1.48 11.33
C ASP A 227 -0.71 -0.07 11.47
N GLU A 228 -1.32 0.69 12.39
CA GLU A 228 -0.93 2.08 12.68
C GLU A 228 0.38 2.19 13.45
N GLY A 229 0.97 1.08 13.90
CA GLY A 229 2.20 1.04 14.69
C GLY A 229 2.00 1.18 16.21
N PHE A 230 0.76 1.12 16.70
CA PHE A 230 0.51 1.27 18.13
C PHE A 230 1.13 0.16 18.99
N GLY A 231 1.47 0.53 20.22
CA GLY A 231 2.09 -0.37 21.18
C GLY A 231 3.57 -0.59 20.88
N LEU A 232 4.42 0.33 21.33
CA LEU A 232 5.87 0.23 21.22
C LEU A 232 6.57 0.92 22.41
N PRO A 233 7.81 0.56 22.73
CA PRO A 233 8.61 1.29 23.71
C PRO A 233 8.95 2.71 23.23
N GLY A 234 9.03 3.68 24.13
CA GLY A 234 9.55 5.02 23.82
C GLY A 234 8.89 6.11 24.67
N GLN A 235 7.57 6.24 24.58
CA GLN A 235 6.81 7.26 25.30
C GLN A 235 5.57 6.70 26.02
N THR A 236 4.92 7.52 26.84
CA THR A 236 3.75 7.14 27.65
C THR A 236 2.41 7.63 27.07
N THR A 237 2.44 8.34 25.94
CA THR A 237 1.22 8.78 25.24
C THR A 237 0.41 7.59 24.70
N TYR A 238 -0.88 7.81 24.45
CA TYR A 238 -1.83 6.79 23.98
C TYR A 238 -1.33 5.94 22.80
N PRO A 239 -0.76 6.50 21.70
CA PRO A 239 -0.26 5.70 20.58
C PRO A 239 0.82 4.68 20.94
N TYR A 240 1.62 4.96 21.98
CA TYR A 240 2.65 4.03 22.45
C TYR A 240 2.10 2.90 23.32
N GLN A 241 0.83 2.95 23.72
CA GLN A 241 0.22 1.96 24.60
C GLN A 241 -0.36 0.79 23.81
N TYR A 242 -0.46 -0.37 24.46
CA TYR A 242 -0.92 -1.62 23.88
C TYR A 242 -2.46 -1.79 23.88
N GLY A 243 -3.20 -0.72 24.19
CA GLY A 243 -4.65 -0.75 24.42
C GLY A 243 -5.49 -1.07 23.18
N GLU A 244 -4.93 -0.88 21.98
CA GLU A 244 -5.56 -1.23 20.71
C GLU A 244 -5.25 -2.67 20.26
N GLY A 245 -4.62 -3.47 21.12
CA GLY A 245 -4.39 -4.89 20.88
C GLY A 245 -3.23 -5.20 19.94
N THR A 246 -2.37 -4.22 19.66
CA THR A 246 -1.16 -4.35 18.84
C THR A 246 0.09 -4.19 19.70
N ASP A 247 1.17 -4.85 19.28
CA ASP A 247 2.53 -4.67 19.79
C ASP A 247 3.44 -4.65 18.56
N PHE A 248 3.90 -3.46 18.17
CA PHE A 248 4.64 -3.23 16.93
C PHE A 248 5.93 -4.06 16.88
N VAL A 249 6.70 -4.08 17.96
CA VAL A 249 7.97 -4.81 18.05
C VAL A 249 7.73 -6.32 17.95
N LYS A 250 6.65 -6.82 18.54
CA LYS A 250 6.27 -8.23 18.45
C LYS A 250 5.79 -8.60 17.04
N ASN A 251 4.96 -7.78 16.41
CA ASN A 251 4.45 -8.00 15.05
C ASN A 251 5.59 -8.04 14.02
N LEU A 252 6.62 -7.21 14.17
CA LEU A 252 7.83 -7.24 13.33
C LEU A 252 8.55 -8.60 13.34
N ARG A 253 8.36 -9.45 14.36
CA ARG A 253 8.99 -10.79 14.44
C ARG A 253 8.26 -11.84 13.61
N ILE A 254 7.09 -11.54 13.06
CA ILE A 254 6.34 -12.48 12.22
C ILE A 254 7.14 -12.73 10.95
N LYS A 255 7.43 -14.00 10.66
CA LYS A 255 8.34 -14.41 9.58
C LYS A 255 7.87 -13.96 8.20
N ASN A 256 6.57 -14.07 7.94
CA ASN A 256 5.99 -13.77 6.63
C ASN A 256 5.50 -12.33 6.49
N LEU A 257 5.86 -11.42 7.41
CA LEU A 257 5.72 -9.99 7.19
C LEU A 257 7.08 -9.43 6.80
N ASP A 258 7.20 -8.84 5.61
CA ASP A 258 8.50 -8.47 5.04
C ASP A 258 8.98 -7.07 5.48
N PHE A 259 8.05 -6.22 5.91
CA PHE A 259 8.31 -4.88 6.45
C PHE A 259 7.26 -4.49 7.49
N GLY A 260 7.55 -3.44 8.27
CA GLY A 260 6.61 -2.85 9.21
C GLY A 260 5.91 -1.63 8.65
N THR A 261 4.66 -1.41 9.04
CA THR A 261 3.85 -0.25 8.69
C THR A 261 3.50 0.53 9.94
N PHE A 262 3.43 1.85 9.84
CA PHE A 262 2.88 2.69 10.88
C PHE A 262 2.26 3.93 10.25
N HIS A 263 1.22 4.45 10.90
CA HIS A 263 0.47 5.62 10.43
C HIS A 263 0.75 6.82 11.34
N MET A 264 0.22 8.00 11.03
CA MET A 264 0.40 9.17 11.90
C MET A 264 -0.69 10.25 11.76
N TYR A 265 -1.59 10.31 12.74
CA TYR A 265 -2.67 11.31 12.83
C TYR A 265 -2.73 11.98 14.22
N PRO A 266 -1.83 12.93 14.53
CA PRO A 266 -1.68 13.49 15.87
C PRO A 266 -2.97 14.05 16.48
N SER A 267 -3.77 14.78 15.69
CA SER A 267 -5.04 15.36 16.14
C SER A 267 -6.05 14.28 16.56
N SER A 268 -6.14 13.18 15.81
CA SER A 268 -7.06 12.07 16.11
C SER A 268 -6.62 11.29 17.37
N TRP A 269 -5.34 11.36 17.71
CA TRP A 269 -4.73 10.63 18.82
C TRP A 269 -4.55 11.47 20.08
N GLY A 270 -4.91 12.76 20.03
CA GLY A 270 -4.76 13.69 21.15
C GLY A 270 -3.31 14.02 21.49
N VAL A 271 -2.42 14.05 20.49
CA VAL A 271 -0.99 14.41 20.65
C VAL A 271 -0.62 15.60 19.74
N PRO A 272 0.36 16.44 20.12
CA PRO A 272 0.74 17.60 19.30
C PRO A 272 1.49 17.18 18.03
N ASN A 273 1.50 18.01 16.98
CA ASN A 273 2.23 17.70 15.74
C ASN A 273 3.76 17.51 15.93
N SER A 274 4.34 18.10 16.98
CA SER A 274 5.75 17.91 17.37
C SER A 274 6.07 16.49 17.84
N PHE A 275 5.05 15.68 18.11
CA PHE A 275 5.15 14.23 18.37
C PHE A 275 5.75 13.47 17.17
N GLY A 276 5.42 13.89 15.95
CA GLY A 276 5.62 13.08 14.75
C GLY A 276 7.06 12.64 14.47
N PRO A 277 8.07 13.54 14.56
CA PRO A 277 9.46 13.13 14.38
C PRO A 277 9.94 12.08 15.39
N GLY A 278 9.42 12.10 16.63
CA GLY A 278 9.71 11.06 17.63
C GLY A 278 9.09 9.72 17.26
N TRP A 279 7.80 9.73 16.89
CA TRP A 279 7.07 8.56 16.41
C TRP A 279 7.79 7.85 15.26
N ILE A 280 8.23 8.61 14.25
CA ILE A 280 8.97 8.11 13.09
C ILE A 280 10.30 7.46 13.51
N ARG A 281 11.07 8.12 14.38
CA ARG A 281 12.38 7.61 14.83
C ARG A 281 12.26 6.30 15.60
N ASP A 282 11.26 6.20 16.47
CA ASP A 282 11.08 5.01 17.32
C ASP A 282 10.64 3.79 16.50
N HIS A 283 9.74 3.98 15.51
CA HIS A 283 9.36 2.93 14.57
C HIS A 283 10.52 2.51 13.69
N ALA A 284 11.25 3.47 13.12
CA ALA A 284 12.44 3.19 12.32
C ALA A 284 13.47 2.36 13.11
N ALA A 285 13.72 2.72 14.37
CA ALA A 285 14.62 1.98 15.25
C ALA A 285 14.15 0.53 15.50
N ALA A 286 12.85 0.32 15.74
CA ALA A 286 12.27 -1.01 15.91
C ALA A 286 12.39 -1.87 14.62
N CYS A 287 12.08 -1.30 13.46
CA CYS A 287 12.26 -1.96 12.16
C CYS A 287 13.73 -2.31 11.88
N LYS A 288 14.64 -1.38 12.15
CA LYS A 288 16.09 -1.61 12.04
C LYS A 288 16.55 -2.75 12.94
N ALA A 289 16.09 -2.78 14.18
CA ALA A 289 16.40 -3.87 15.12
C ALA A 289 15.85 -5.23 14.66
N ALA A 290 14.72 -5.23 13.94
CA ALA A 290 14.16 -6.42 13.31
C ALA A 290 14.82 -6.80 11.97
N GLY A 291 15.73 -5.97 11.44
CA GLY A 291 16.36 -6.17 10.14
C GLY A 291 15.40 -6.01 8.96
N LYS A 292 14.30 -5.26 9.14
CA LYS A 292 13.25 -5.05 8.14
C LYS A 292 13.08 -3.56 7.82
N PRO A 293 12.58 -3.18 6.63
CA PRO A 293 12.20 -1.81 6.35
C PRO A 293 10.97 -1.41 7.16
N CYS A 294 10.82 -0.12 7.41
CA CYS A 294 9.62 0.53 7.91
C CYS A 294 9.02 1.42 6.82
N LEU A 295 7.69 1.47 6.76
CA LEU A 295 6.92 2.33 5.87
C LEU A 295 6.00 3.22 6.71
N LEU A 296 6.17 4.54 6.59
CA LEU A 296 5.20 5.50 7.12
C LEU A 296 4.04 5.52 6.11
N GLU A 297 3.06 4.65 6.32
CA GLU A 297 2.11 4.24 5.28
C GLU A 297 0.90 5.16 5.16
N GLU A 298 0.61 5.92 6.21
CA GLU A 298 -0.32 7.05 6.18
C GLU A 298 0.14 8.16 7.12
N TYR A 299 -0.08 9.41 6.74
CA TYR A 299 0.04 10.57 7.62
C TYR A 299 -0.73 11.75 7.05
N GLY A 300 -1.22 12.63 7.94
CA GLY A 300 -1.86 13.86 7.52
C GLY A 300 -2.24 14.78 8.67
N VAL A 301 -2.38 16.07 8.36
CA VAL A 301 -3.07 17.07 9.20
C VAL A 301 -4.11 17.85 8.42
N THR A 302 -5.07 18.41 9.15
CA THR A 302 -6.14 19.22 8.56
C THR A 302 -5.88 20.73 8.59
N SER A 303 -4.75 21.17 9.17
CA SER A 303 -4.34 22.58 9.20
C SER A 303 -2.83 22.72 9.12
N ASP A 304 -2.37 23.76 8.42
CA ASP A 304 -0.94 24.06 8.20
C ASP A 304 -0.14 22.90 7.60
N GLN A 305 -0.77 22.13 6.70
CA GLN A 305 -0.25 20.89 6.09
C GLN A 305 1.20 21.00 5.63
N CYS A 306 1.52 21.97 4.77
CA CYS A 306 2.85 22.10 4.22
C CYS A 306 3.93 22.28 5.30
N ASN A 307 3.72 23.16 6.28
CA ASN A 307 4.73 23.44 7.30
C ASN A 307 4.89 22.28 8.29
N VAL A 308 3.79 21.59 8.60
CA VAL A 308 3.82 20.46 9.54
C VAL A 308 4.40 19.22 8.85
N GLU A 309 3.79 18.75 7.78
CA GLU A 309 4.11 17.46 7.16
C GLU A 309 5.49 17.45 6.52
N ARG A 310 6.01 18.59 6.02
CA ARG A 310 7.38 18.65 5.51
C ARG A 310 8.43 18.30 6.57
N THR A 311 8.15 18.57 7.85
CA THR A 311 9.05 18.22 8.96
C THR A 311 9.04 16.72 9.22
N TRP A 312 7.90 16.07 9.02
CA TRP A 312 7.74 14.63 9.13
C TRP A 312 8.39 13.89 7.97
N GLN A 313 8.22 14.40 6.75
CA GLN A 313 8.92 13.90 5.56
C GLN A 313 10.44 14.01 5.74
N ALA A 314 10.94 15.14 6.25
CA ALA A 314 12.36 15.30 6.57
C ALA A 314 12.83 14.28 7.61
N ALA A 315 12.11 14.14 8.72
CA ALA A 315 12.43 13.17 9.76
C ALA A 315 12.46 11.72 9.23
N SER A 316 11.53 11.36 8.34
CA SER A 316 11.49 10.04 7.71
C SER A 316 12.68 9.81 6.77
N ARG A 317 13.02 10.78 5.91
CA ARG A 317 14.21 10.71 5.03
C ARG A 317 15.51 10.62 5.82
N GLU A 318 15.65 11.36 6.93
CA GLU A 318 16.82 11.28 7.83
C GLU A 318 17.01 9.87 8.42
N GLN A 319 15.93 9.09 8.54
CA GLN A 319 15.98 7.70 8.99
C GLN A 319 16.12 6.68 7.85
N ALA A 320 16.39 7.08 6.61
CA ALA A 320 16.51 6.16 5.47
C ALA A 320 17.72 5.20 5.54
N ALA A 321 18.72 5.53 6.35
CA ALA A 321 19.83 4.63 6.69
C ALA A 321 19.58 3.86 8.00
N ASN A 322 18.47 4.13 8.69
CA ASN A 322 18.19 3.71 10.05
C ASN A 322 16.83 3.01 10.21
N GLY A 323 16.24 2.52 9.13
CA GLY A 323 15.03 1.69 9.18
C GLY A 323 13.93 2.13 8.23
N MET A 324 13.86 3.41 7.85
CA MET A 324 12.81 3.88 6.94
C MET A 324 13.11 3.52 5.48
N GLY A 325 12.15 2.85 4.83
CA GLY A 325 12.18 2.53 3.40
C GLY A 325 11.36 3.47 2.52
N GLY A 326 10.42 4.21 3.11
CA GLY A 326 9.58 5.14 2.37
C GLY A 326 8.48 5.76 3.22
N ASP A 327 7.70 6.63 2.60
CA ASP A 327 6.53 7.27 3.19
C ASP A 327 5.42 7.50 2.15
N LEU A 328 4.16 7.42 2.59
CA LEU A 328 2.96 7.62 1.78
C LEU A 328 2.03 8.56 2.53
N PHE A 329 1.84 9.77 2.00
CA PHE A 329 0.87 10.68 2.59
C PHE A 329 -0.55 10.18 2.38
N TRP A 330 -1.43 10.54 3.29
CA TRP A 330 -2.87 10.41 3.14
C TRP A 330 -3.44 11.81 2.83
N GLN A 331 -4.04 12.07 1.67
CA GLN A 331 -4.23 11.18 0.51
C GLN A 331 -4.18 11.96 -0.81
N TRP A 332 -4.04 11.24 -1.93
CA TRP A 332 -4.08 11.82 -3.27
C TRP A 332 -5.44 12.45 -3.56
N GLY A 333 -5.41 13.66 -4.12
CA GLY A 333 -6.58 14.32 -4.70
C GLY A 333 -6.36 14.63 -6.17
N ASP A 334 -7.41 14.48 -6.98
CA ASP A 334 -7.34 14.73 -8.42
C ASP A 334 -8.65 15.33 -8.98
N GLN A 335 -8.63 15.66 -10.27
CA GLN A 335 -9.79 16.13 -11.03
C GLN A 335 -10.21 15.07 -12.05
N LEU A 336 -11.34 14.40 -11.78
CA LEU A 336 -11.85 13.32 -12.63
C LEU A 336 -12.96 13.82 -13.56
N SER A 337 -13.41 12.94 -14.48
CA SER A 337 -14.57 13.20 -15.32
C SER A 337 -15.87 13.48 -14.53
N THR A 338 -15.96 12.99 -13.29
CA THR A 338 -17.09 13.22 -12.37
C THR A 338 -16.90 14.43 -11.45
N GLY A 339 -15.82 15.20 -11.63
CA GLY A 339 -15.47 16.32 -10.75
C GLY A 339 -14.26 16.05 -9.88
N GLN A 340 -14.03 16.95 -8.92
CA GLN A 340 -12.93 16.84 -7.97
C GLN A 340 -13.16 15.64 -7.04
N THR A 341 -12.11 14.89 -6.74
CA THR A 341 -12.17 13.79 -5.76
C THR A 341 -12.50 14.30 -4.36
N HIS A 342 -12.99 13.42 -3.50
CA HIS A 342 -13.36 13.74 -2.12
C HIS A 342 -12.24 14.46 -1.36
N ASN A 343 -12.61 15.43 -0.52
CA ASN A 343 -11.71 16.09 0.43
C ASN A 343 -12.13 15.76 1.86
N ASP A 344 -11.32 14.99 2.55
CA ASP A 344 -11.52 14.65 3.97
C ASP A 344 -10.75 15.57 4.94
N GLY A 345 -10.18 16.66 4.41
CA GLY A 345 -9.34 17.60 5.15
C GLY A 345 -7.84 17.27 5.09
N ASN A 346 -7.44 16.05 4.71
CA ASN A 346 -6.04 15.65 4.55
C ASN A 346 -5.63 15.56 3.07
N THR A 347 -6.57 15.74 2.15
CA THR A 347 -6.36 15.53 0.70
C THR A 347 -5.37 16.54 0.11
N ILE A 348 -4.34 16.04 -0.58
CA ILE A 348 -3.37 16.84 -1.32
C ILE A 348 -3.68 16.73 -2.82
N TYR A 349 -4.27 17.79 -3.38
CA TYR A 349 -4.65 17.83 -4.78
C TYR A 349 -3.46 18.01 -5.71
N TYR A 350 -3.39 17.20 -6.77
CA TYR A 350 -2.45 17.37 -7.87
C TYR A 350 -2.46 18.80 -8.41
N GLY A 351 -1.28 19.35 -8.70
CA GLY A 351 -1.10 20.71 -9.20
C GLY A 351 -1.29 21.85 -8.17
N SER A 352 -1.67 21.54 -6.93
CA SER A 352 -1.80 22.57 -5.88
C SER A 352 -0.45 23.04 -5.32
N SER A 353 -0.45 24.17 -4.61
CA SER A 353 0.73 24.63 -3.85
C SER A 353 1.12 23.65 -2.74
N THR A 354 0.15 22.97 -2.12
CA THR A 354 0.41 21.92 -1.14
C THR A 354 1.12 20.74 -1.79
N ALA A 355 0.69 20.30 -2.99
CA ALA A 355 1.39 19.25 -3.75
C ALA A 355 2.81 19.69 -4.19
N THR A 356 3.01 20.97 -4.50
CA THR A 356 4.36 21.48 -4.75
C THR A 356 5.26 21.27 -3.53
N CYS A 357 4.78 21.68 -2.35
CA CYS A 357 5.51 21.55 -1.08
C CYS A 357 5.74 20.09 -0.64
N LEU A 358 4.69 19.26 -0.66
CA LEU A 358 4.70 17.94 -0.04
C LEU A 358 4.93 16.78 -1.02
N VAL A 359 4.84 17.02 -2.33
CA VAL A 359 5.13 16.00 -3.35
C VAL A 359 6.37 16.38 -4.15
N THR A 360 6.34 17.54 -4.82
CA THR A 360 7.41 17.93 -5.76
C THR A 360 8.73 18.17 -5.04
N ASP A 361 8.72 18.95 -3.95
CA ASP A 361 9.93 19.24 -3.18
C ASP A 361 10.43 18.01 -2.41
N HIS A 362 9.51 17.17 -1.91
CA HIS A 362 9.86 15.91 -1.23
C HIS A 362 10.56 14.93 -2.17
N VAL A 363 9.99 14.66 -3.34
CA VAL A 363 10.61 13.80 -4.36
C VAL A 363 11.96 14.35 -4.81
N ARG A 364 12.10 15.67 -4.94
CA ARG A 364 13.39 16.30 -5.26
C ARG A 364 14.42 16.08 -4.15
N ALA A 365 14.01 16.19 -2.88
CA ALA A 365 14.89 15.92 -1.75
C ALA A 365 15.31 14.43 -1.71
N ILE A 366 14.41 13.49 -2.01
CA ILE A 366 14.73 12.05 -2.10
C ILE A 366 15.78 11.78 -3.18
N ASN A 367 15.62 12.38 -4.36
CA ASN A 367 16.57 12.18 -5.46
C ASN A 367 17.96 12.78 -5.21
N ALA A 368 18.12 13.59 -4.16
CA ALA A 368 19.38 14.20 -3.74
C ALA A 368 20.07 13.45 -2.57
N MET A 369 19.49 12.36 -2.08
CA MET A 369 19.99 11.56 -0.93
C MET A 369 21.13 10.61 -1.28
#